data_AF-J4G145-F1
#
_entry.id   AF-J4G145-F1
#
_cell.length_a   1.000
_cell.length_b   1.000
_cell.length_c   1.000
_cell.angle_alpha   90.00
_cell.angle_beta   90.00
_cell.angle_gamma   90.00
#
_symmetry.space_group_name_H-M   'P 1'
#
loop_
_entity.id
_entity.type
_entity.pdbx_description
1 polymer ?
#
loop_
_entity_poly.entity_id
_entity_poly.type
_entity_poly.pdbx_seq_one_letter_code
_entity_poly.pdbx_strand_id
1 'polypeptide(L)'
;MAHNIASTWPWLPVELLETILLTAWTSPMTDDERATLFTSLCQVNHRFLSTFIPIALRDVHIPMPLSSEEYLRILRERATFERNDDYLMVDASATANQLCRSLTFSVRHNPKATQLLLGTPSILLYAADDPAASAISSTLYMVRMLDYLPRLRRVSIEYANWGFDDIGEQGRLLAFPDQVTHLDVRFTFTTRKYAELGAALRKDYYRRWHAATHLPGVRHLSVYGAPADFVSEMVWSCSNAETVHLDGLTPLDELIAFPATVRELGVHMGPTPLRRSDIEEWGLKTALEKGLFKRARTGVRIVVSSGSPEAVAWEDARRLCQRYNVELVHSLA
;
A
#
# COMPACT_ATOMS: atom_id res chain seq x y z
N MET A 1 11.20 -21.14 58.31
CA MET A 1 11.27 -21.86 57.02
C MET A 1 10.21 -21.28 56.11
N ALA A 2 10.58 -20.33 55.25
CA ALA A 2 9.67 -19.70 54.30
C ALA A 2 9.68 -20.55 53.02
N HIS A 3 8.54 -21.16 52.69
CA HIS A 3 8.36 -21.82 51.41
C HIS A 3 8.41 -20.76 50.31
N ASN A 4 9.48 -20.82 49.50
CA ASN A 4 9.57 -20.16 48.21
C ASN A 4 8.50 -20.79 47.31
N ILE A 5 7.28 -20.24 47.31
CA ILE A 5 6.29 -20.56 46.29
C ILE A 5 6.81 -19.89 45.03
N ALA A 6 7.67 -20.63 44.31
CA ALA A 6 8.03 -20.30 42.95
C ALA A 6 6.71 -20.20 42.19
N SER A 7 6.35 -18.96 41.85
CA SER A 7 5.18 -18.65 41.05
C SER A 7 5.41 -19.28 39.66
N THR A 8 5.03 -20.55 39.50
CA THR A 8 5.04 -21.27 38.23
C THR A 8 3.82 -20.84 37.41
N TRP A 9 3.70 -19.54 37.16
CA TRP A 9 2.80 -19.06 36.14
C TRP A 9 3.31 -19.59 34.80
N PRO A 10 2.43 -20.11 33.93
CA PRO A 10 2.86 -20.62 32.64
C PRO A 10 3.42 -19.46 31.83
N TRP A 11 4.74 -19.37 31.75
CA TRP A 11 5.42 -18.43 30.89
C TRP A 11 5.13 -18.83 29.44
N LEU A 12 4.55 -17.92 28.68
CA LEU A 12 4.40 -18.10 27.24
C LEU A 12 5.81 -18.25 26.62
N PRO A 13 6.08 -19.32 25.86
CA PRO A 13 7.28 -19.45 25.05
C PRO A 13 7.49 -18.21 24.17
N VAL A 14 8.75 -17.79 23.98
CA VAL A 14 9.05 -16.53 23.25
C VAL A 14 8.60 -16.61 21.80
N GLU A 15 8.64 -17.80 21.22
CA GLU A 15 8.24 -18.10 19.85
C GLU A 15 6.72 -17.92 19.67
N LEU A 16 5.93 -18.36 20.67
CA LEU A 16 4.48 -18.15 20.67
C LEU A 16 4.14 -16.67 20.87
N LEU A 17 4.87 -15.98 21.75
CA LEU A 17 4.71 -14.53 21.94
C LEU A 17 4.99 -13.77 20.63
N GLU A 18 6.13 -14.04 19.99
CA GLU A 18 6.50 -13.43 18.70
C GLU A 18 5.43 -13.69 17.64
N THR A 19 4.93 -14.93 17.55
CA THR A 19 3.87 -15.29 16.59
C THR A 19 2.57 -14.51 16.85
N ILE A 20 2.15 -14.39 18.12
CA ILE A 20 0.96 -13.63 18.50
C ILE A 20 1.13 -12.15 18.15
N LEU A 21 2.26 -11.56 18.56
CA LEU A 21 2.55 -10.14 18.30
C LEU A 21 2.65 -9.84 16.82
N LEU A 22 3.29 -10.72 16.05
CA LEU A 22 3.40 -10.60 14.61
C LEU A 22 2.02 -10.68 13.96
N THR A 23 1.23 -11.68 14.32
CA THR A 23 -0.13 -11.88 13.78
C THR A 23 -1.00 -10.66 14.09
N ALA A 24 -0.97 -10.17 15.33
CA ALA A 24 -1.68 -8.97 15.74
C ALA A 24 -1.23 -7.75 14.93
N TRP A 25 0.09 -7.53 14.80
CA TRP A 25 0.64 -6.39 14.06
C TRP A 25 0.29 -6.44 12.56
N THR A 26 0.33 -7.61 11.93
CA THR A 26 0.01 -7.75 10.49
C THR A 26 -1.48 -7.80 10.19
N SER A 27 -2.33 -7.86 11.22
CA SER A 27 -3.77 -7.93 11.02
C SER A 27 -4.32 -6.62 10.43
N PRO A 28 -5.40 -6.68 9.62
CA PRO A 28 -6.11 -5.49 9.19
C PRO A 28 -6.64 -4.73 10.41
N MET A 29 -6.16 -3.50 10.61
CA MET A 29 -6.53 -2.62 11.72
C MET A 29 -6.59 -1.19 11.21
N THR A 30 -7.45 -0.38 11.80
CA THR A 30 -7.42 1.07 11.65
C THR A 30 -6.14 1.65 12.26
N ASP A 31 -5.79 2.88 11.86
CA ASP A 31 -4.61 3.57 12.40
C ASP A 31 -4.73 3.80 13.92
N ASP A 32 -5.94 4.11 14.41
CA ASP A 32 -6.23 4.30 15.84
C ASP A 32 -6.06 3.00 16.63
N GLU A 33 -6.57 1.88 16.12
CA GLU A 33 -6.37 0.56 16.71
C GLU A 33 -4.90 0.17 16.73
N ARG A 34 -4.17 0.45 15.64
CA ARG A 34 -2.73 0.16 15.53
C ARG A 34 -1.90 1.00 16.49
N ALA A 35 -2.22 2.29 16.65
CA ALA A 35 -1.58 3.16 17.62
C ALA A 35 -1.87 2.70 19.07
N THR A 36 -3.12 2.31 19.35
CA THR A 36 -3.53 1.74 20.64
C THR A 36 -2.79 0.43 20.93
N LEU A 37 -2.68 -0.45 19.94
CA LEU A 37 -1.93 -1.70 20.05
C LEU A 37 -0.45 -1.42 20.35
N PHE A 38 0.18 -0.54 19.58
CA PHE A 38 1.58 -0.17 19.76
C PHE A 38 1.86 0.35 21.17
N THR A 39 1.09 1.33 21.62
CA THR A 39 1.24 1.95 22.95
C THR A 39 0.95 0.98 24.08
N SER A 40 -0.10 0.16 23.96
CA SER A 40 -0.45 -0.83 24.97
C SER A 40 0.63 -1.91 25.10
N LEU A 41 1.14 -2.45 23.98
CA LEU A 41 2.18 -3.48 23.98
C LEU A 41 3.50 -2.99 24.58
N CYS A 42 3.84 -1.71 24.38
CA CYS A 42 5.03 -1.12 25.00
C CYS A 42 4.94 -1.02 26.54
N GLN A 43 3.73 -1.09 27.12
CA GLN A 43 3.49 -0.92 28.56
C GLN A 43 3.32 -2.24 29.33
N VAL A 44 3.23 -3.40 28.65
CA VAL A 44 2.94 -4.69 29.30
C VAL A 44 4.09 -5.13 30.22
N ASN A 45 5.29 -5.32 29.67
CA ASN A 45 6.54 -5.59 30.38
C ASN A 45 7.73 -5.51 29.41
N HIS A 46 8.95 -5.54 29.94
CA HIS A 46 10.18 -5.46 29.15
C HIS A 46 10.29 -6.56 28.09
N ARG A 47 9.81 -7.79 28.38
CA ARG A 47 9.89 -8.90 27.43
C ARG A 47 9.01 -8.63 26.21
N PHE A 48 7.75 -8.23 26.42
CA PHE A 48 6.83 -7.82 25.35
C PHE A 48 7.42 -6.69 24.51
N LEU A 49 7.95 -5.64 25.16
CA LEU A 49 8.60 -4.54 24.46
C LEU A 49 9.76 -5.02 23.59
N SER A 50 10.69 -5.79 24.16
CA SER A 50 11.87 -6.29 23.44
C SER A 50 11.54 -7.21 22.27
N THR A 51 10.42 -7.95 22.33
CA THR A 51 9.96 -8.80 21.23
C THR A 51 9.15 -8.00 20.19
N PHE A 52 8.35 -7.01 20.63
CA PHE A 52 7.46 -6.26 19.75
C PHE A 52 8.20 -5.20 18.91
N ILE A 53 9.18 -4.49 19.48
CA ILE A 53 9.86 -3.41 18.76
C ILE A 53 10.49 -3.88 17.44
N PRO A 54 11.23 -5.02 17.38
CA PRO A 54 11.73 -5.55 16.12
C PRO A 54 10.63 -5.85 15.08
N ILE A 55 9.46 -6.31 15.53
CA ILE A 55 8.31 -6.57 14.64
C ILE A 55 7.78 -5.25 14.07
N ALA A 56 7.57 -4.25 14.91
CA ALA A 56 7.07 -2.94 14.50
C ALA A 56 8.05 -2.17 13.61
N LEU A 57 9.37 -2.32 13.84
CA LEU A 57 10.42 -1.72 13.02
C LEU A 57 10.65 -2.46 11.69
N ARG A 58 10.27 -3.73 11.60
CA ARG A 58 10.33 -4.50 10.35
C ARG A 58 9.25 -4.06 9.37
N ASP A 59 8.04 -3.85 9.88
CA ASP A 59 6.87 -3.49 9.10
C ASP A 59 6.26 -2.19 9.66
N VAL A 60 6.74 -1.06 9.18
CA VAL A 60 6.49 0.25 9.79
C VAL A 60 5.22 0.88 9.22
N HIS A 61 4.38 1.38 10.10
CA HIS A 61 3.17 2.13 9.76
C HIS A 61 3.31 3.58 10.24
N ILE A 62 3.08 4.52 9.32
CA ILE A 62 3.18 5.96 9.51
C ILE A 62 1.76 6.52 9.33
N PRO A 63 0.95 6.56 10.41
CA PRO A 63 -0.46 6.91 10.33
C PRO A 63 -0.70 8.41 10.11
N MET A 64 0.31 9.23 10.41
CA MET A 64 0.20 10.68 10.32
C MET A 64 1.58 11.34 10.13
N PRO A 65 1.62 12.63 9.77
CA PRO A 65 2.86 13.32 9.40
C PRO A 65 3.89 13.38 10.52
N LEU A 66 3.45 13.69 11.74
CA LEU A 66 4.32 13.72 12.92
C LEU A 66 5.00 12.37 13.18
N SER A 67 4.32 11.25 12.90
CA SER A 67 4.93 9.93 13.03
C SER A 67 6.07 9.70 12.05
N SER A 68 6.07 10.38 10.90
CA SER A 68 7.18 10.30 9.93
C SER A 68 8.43 10.98 10.45
N GLU A 69 8.28 12.16 11.09
CA GLU A 69 9.39 12.90 11.70
C GLU A 69 9.99 12.12 12.86
N GLU A 70 9.15 11.53 13.71
CA GLU A 70 9.58 10.67 14.80
C GLU A 70 10.31 9.42 14.28
N TYR A 71 9.81 8.81 13.19
CA TYR A 71 10.48 7.67 12.57
C TYR A 71 11.83 8.06 11.96
N LEU A 72 11.92 9.20 11.28
CA LEU A 72 13.19 9.72 10.76
C LEU A 72 14.19 10.02 11.89
N ARG A 73 13.71 10.48 13.05
CA ARG A 73 14.54 10.64 14.24
C ARG A 73 15.08 9.31 14.75
N ILE A 74 14.29 8.24 14.67
CA ILE A 74 14.75 6.87 14.99
C ILE A 74 15.79 6.39 13.97
N LEU A 75 15.61 6.67 12.67
CA LEU A 75 16.53 6.21 11.64
C LEU A 75 17.91 6.85 11.73
N ARG A 76 17.96 8.13 12.11
CA ARG A 76 19.21 8.89 12.20
C ARG A 76 20.19 8.23 13.17
N GLU A 77 21.41 7.99 12.70
CA GLU A 77 22.51 7.59 13.57
C GLU A 77 22.79 8.70 14.58
N ARG A 78 22.79 8.33 15.86
CA ARG A 78 23.05 9.27 16.96
C ARG A 78 24.53 9.58 17.03
N ALA A 79 24.84 10.84 17.30
CA ALA A 79 26.21 11.20 17.66
C ALA A 79 26.56 10.59 19.03
N THR A 80 27.82 10.23 19.26
CA THR A 80 28.29 9.60 20.51
C THR A 80 28.00 10.41 21.78
N PHE A 81 27.67 11.70 21.65
CA PHE A 81 27.38 12.61 22.75
C PHE A 81 25.88 12.85 22.98
N GLU A 82 25.01 12.34 22.10
CA GLU A 82 23.56 12.46 22.27
C GLU A 82 23.10 11.46 23.34
N ARG A 83 22.37 11.95 24.33
CA ARG A 83 21.87 11.13 25.43
C ARG A 83 20.85 10.12 24.89
N ASN A 84 20.99 8.86 25.30
CA ASN A 84 20.07 7.81 24.85
C ASN A 84 18.75 7.87 25.63
N ASP A 85 17.94 8.89 25.33
CA ASP A 85 16.66 9.14 26.00
C ASP A 85 15.48 8.44 25.31
N ASP A 86 15.75 7.61 24.29
CA ASP A 86 14.69 6.84 23.63
C ASP A 86 14.39 5.61 24.47
N TYR A 87 13.24 5.65 25.15
CA TYR A 87 12.69 4.56 25.95
C TYR A 87 12.47 3.24 25.19
N LEU A 88 12.72 3.20 23.87
CA LEU A 88 12.42 2.07 23.01
C LEU A 88 13.55 1.03 23.01
N MET A 89 14.77 1.37 22.56
CA MET A 89 15.94 0.48 22.57
C MET A 89 17.26 1.25 22.45
N VAL A 90 18.34 0.72 23.06
CA VAL A 90 19.69 1.31 22.97
C VAL A 90 20.19 1.41 21.53
N ASP A 91 19.75 0.51 20.65
CA ASP A 91 20.17 0.39 19.25
C ASP A 91 18.99 0.53 18.26
N ALA A 92 18.01 1.40 18.57
CA ALA A 92 16.80 1.54 17.76
C ALA A 92 17.10 1.91 16.28
N SER A 93 18.05 2.82 16.04
CA SER A 93 18.48 3.20 14.68
C SER A 93 19.08 2.03 13.90
N ALA A 94 20.05 1.32 14.48
CA ALA A 94 20.67 0.16 13.85
C ALA A 94 19.63 -0.95 13.59
N THR A 95 18.74 -1.18 14.55
CA THR A 95 17.64 -2.14 14.44
C THR A 95 16.70 -1.78 13.30
N ALA A 96 16.24 -0.52 13.22
CA ALA A 96 15.35 -0.05 12.17
C ALA A 96 16.00 -0.19 10.78
N ASN A 97 17.25 0.27 10.62
CA ASN A 97 17.99 0.16 9.37
C ASN A 97 18.23 -1.30 8.93
N GLN A 98 18.48 -2.21 9.88
CA GLN A 98 18.70 -3.61 9.57
C GLN A 98 17.42 -4.42 9.31
N LEU A 99 16.30 -4.04 9.93
CA LEU A 99 15.09 -4.85 9.92
C LEU A 99 14.01 -4.33 9.00
N CYS A 100 13.89 -3.02 8.76
CA CYS A 100 12.77 -2.45 7.99
C CYS A 100 12.70 -3.04 6.58
N ARG A 101 11.55 -3.64 6.25
CA ARG A 101 11.23 -4.25 4.96
C ARG A 101 10.05 -3.59 4.29
N SER A 102 9.15 -2.98 5.07
CA SER A 102 7.98 -2.28 4.56
C SER A 102 7.74 -0.94 5.27
N LEU A 103 7.33 0.06 4.48
CA LEU A 103 6.78 1.33 4.97
C LEU A 103 5.34 1.45 4.47
N THR A 104 4.41 1.76 5.36
CA THR A 104 3.01 2.06 5.03
C THR A 104 2.69 3.48 5.48
N PHE A 105 2.29 4.34 4.56
CA PHE A 105 1.87 5.70 4.84
C PHE A 105 0.34 5.79 4.76
N SER A 106 -0.29 6.31 5.81
CA SER A 106 -1.73 6.61 5.79
C SER A 106 -1.94 8.10 5.56
N VAL A 107 -2.64 8.46 4.48
CA VAL A 107 -3.02 9.82 4.14
C VAL A 107 -4.52 9.97 4.36
N ARG A 108 -4.90 10.64 5.43
CA ARG A 108 -6.31 10.81 5.79
C ARG A 108 -6.63 12.28 6.01
N HIS A 109 -7.76 12.72 5.46
CA HIS A 109 -8.28 14.03 5.83
C HIS A 109 -8.81 13.99 7.27
N ASN A 110 -8.33 14.88 8.14
CA ASN A 110 -8.90 15.10 9.46
C ASN A 110 -9.95 16.22 9.39
N PRO A 111 -11.26 15.89 9.28
CA PRO A 111 -12.30 16.91 9.15
C PRO A 111 -12.39 17.82 10.39
N LYS A 112 -11.92 17.38 11.56
CA LYS A 112 -11.95 18.20 12.79
C LYS A 112 -10.94 19.35 12.75
N ALA A 113 -9.82 19.18 12.04
CA ALA A 113 -8.82 20.24 11.88
C ALA A 113 -9.34 21.37 10.98
N THR A 114 -10.10 21.01 9.95
CA THR A 114 -10.63 21.95 8.94
C THR A 114 -11.95 22.60 9.33
N GLN A 115 -12.71 22.03 10.27
CA GLN A 115 -13.95 22.66 10.80
C GLN A 115 -13.70 24.02 11.49
N LEU A 116 -12.47 24.30 11.93
CA LEU A 116 -12.10 25.60 12.49
C LEU A 116 -11.87 26.69 11.42
N LEU A 117 -11.76 26.31 10.15
CA LEU A 117 -11.48 27.20 9.03
C LEU A 117 -12.58 27.05 7.95
N LEU A 118 -13.69 27.76 8.13
CA LEU A 118 -14.67 28.15 7.10
C LEU A 118 -14.94 27.12 5.98
N GLY A 119 -15.80 26.14 6.24
CA GLY A 119 -16.61 25.48 5.19
C GLY A 119 -15.85 24.69 4.10
N THR A 120 -14.60 24.30 4.35
CA THR A 120 -13.79 23.53 3.40
C THR A 120 -14.44 22.18 3.03
N PRO A 121 -14.29 21.74 1.76
CA PRO A 121 -14.90 20.52 1.27
C PRO A 121 -14.40 19.29 2.02
N SER A 122 -15.30 18.32 2.19
CA SER A 122 -15.05 17.11 2.96
C SER A 122 -14.10 16.10 2.29
N ILE A 123 -13.72 16.34 1.03
CA ILE A 123 -12.63 15.67 0.32
C ILE A 123 -11.64 16.75 -0.12
N LEU A 124 -10.37 16.54 0.20
CA LEU A 124 -9.29 17.38 -0.32
C LEU A 124 -8.94 16.89 -1.73
N LEU A 125 -9.39 17.63 -2.73
CA LEU A 125 -8.94 17.45 -4.12
C LEU A 125 -7.48 17.88 -4.28
N TYR A 126 -7.06 18.82 -3.44
CA TYR A 126 -5.73 19.41 -3.42
C TYR A 126 -5.46 19.96 -2.03
N ALA A 127 -4.27 19.69 -1.49
CA ALA A 127 -3.79 20.36 -0.30
C ALA A 127 -2.27 20.52 -0.39
N ALA A 128 -1.84 21.61 -1.03
CA ALA A 128 -0.42 21.96 -1.16
C ALA A 128 0.32 21.94 0.17
N ASP A 129 -0.38 22.37 1.23
CA ASP A 129 0.18 22.55 2.57
C ASP A 129 -0.17 21.38 3.52
N ASP A 130 -0.69 20.25 2.99
CA ASP A 130 -1.01 19.13 3.87
C ASP A 130 0.27 18.52 4.45
N PRO A 131 0.42 18.34 5.78
CA PRO A 131 1.68 17.82 6.31
C PRO A 131 1.95 16.35 5.90
N ALA A 132 0.93 15.55 5.56
CA ALA A 132 1.12 14.18 5.07
C ALA A 132 1.82 14.17 3.72
N ALA A 133 1.67 15.27 3.00
CA ALA A 133 2.37 15.52 1.77
C ALA A 133 3.88 15.44 1.94
N SER A 134 4.36 16.28 2.83
CA SER A 134 5.77 16.44 3.16
C SER A 134 6.32 15.18 3.83
N ALA A 135 5.50 14.50 4.63
CA ALA A 135 5.89 13.28 5.33
C ALA A 135 6.34 12.16 4.37
N ILE A 136 5.56 11.87 3.33
CA ILE A 136 5.92 10.82 2.36
C ILE A 136 7.17 11.19 1.59
N SER A 137 7.18 12.37 0.95
CA SER A 137 8.28 12.79 0.09
C SER A 137 9.59 12.95 0.88
N SER A 138 9.55 13.56 2.07
CA SER A 138 10.72 13.73 2.93
C SER A 138 11.23 12.39 3.45
N THR A 139 10.35 11.48 3.86
CA THR A 139 10.78 10.16 4.34
C THR A 139 11.47 9.38 3.22
N LEU A 140 10.86 9.28 2.04
CA LEU A 140 11.44 8.56 0.91
C LEU A 140 12.72 9.22 0.41
N TYR A 141 12.76 10.55 0.38
CA TYR A 141 13.97 11.31 0.08
C TYR A 141 15.11 10.99 1.04
N MET A 142 14.87 11.02 2.35
CA MET A 142 15.89 10.72 3.35
C MET A 142 16.36 9.27 3.26
N VAL A 143 15.44 8.32 3.07
CA VAL A 143 15.77 6.91 2.87
C VAL A 143 16.68 6.71 1.66
N ARG A 144 16.37 7.39 0.55
CA ARG A 144 17.18 7.30 -0.67
C ARG A 144 18.53 8.02 -0.54
N MET A 145 18.54 9.25 -0.03
CA MET A 145 19.72 10.12 -0.07
C MET A 145 20.76 9.77 0.99
N LEU A 146 20.34 9.16 2.09
CA LEU A 146 21.21 8.74 3.19
C LEU A 146 21.42 7.23 3.25
N ASP A 147 20.96 6.49 2.24
CA ASP A 147 21.04 5.03 2.14
C ASP A 147 20.49 4.30 3.38
N TYR A 148 19.48 4.88 4.04
CA TYR A 148 18.78 4.21 5.13
C TYR A 148 17.93 3.06 4.60
N LEU A 149 17.62 2.11 5.49
CA LEU A 149 16.75 0.98 5.20
C LEU A 149 17.16 0.19 3.94
N PRO A 150 18.39 -0.36 3.87
CA PRO A 150 18.85 -1.15 2.73
C PRO A 150 18.00 -2.40 2.44
N ARG A 151 17.22 -2.87 3.42
CA ARG A 151 16.29 -3.99 3.30
C ARG A 151 14.85 -3.60 2.96
N LEU A 152 14.57 -2.31 2.79
CA LEU A 152 13.25 -1.84 2.36
C LEU A 152 12.93 -2.43 0.98
N ARG A 153 11.79 -3.12 0.87
CA ARG A 153 11.33 -3.72 -0.39
C ARG A 153 9.92 -3.30 -0.78
N ARG A 154 9.13 -2.83 0.18
CA ARG A 154 7.72 -2.49 -0.02
C ARG A 154 7.40 -1.10 0.51
N VAL A 155 6.73 -0.31 -0.30
CA VAL A 155 6.12 0.96 0.10
C VAL A 155 4.63 0.89 -0.22
N SER A 156 3.79 1.18 0.78
CA SER A 156 2.35 1.26 0.64
C SER A 156 1.89 2.68 0.97
N ILE A 157 0.99 3.24 0.17
CA ILE A 157 0.38 4.55 0.40
C ILE A 157 -1.15 4.38 0.39
N GLU A 158 -1.76 4.63 1.54
CA GLU A 158 -3.18 4.42 1.78
C GLU A 158 -3.89 5.77 1.95
N TYR A 159 -4.62 6.16 0.92
CA TYR A 159 -5.46 7.35 0.89
C TYR A 159 -6.85 7.03 1.42
N ALA A 160 -7.34 7.86 2.35
CA ALA A 160 -8.72 7.82 2.82
C ALA A 160 -9.41 9.18 2.58
N ASN A 161 -10.46 9.15 1.76
CA ASN A 161 -11.25 10.33 1.36
C ASN A 161 -10.39 11.44 0.73
N TRP A 162 -9.53 11.05 -0.22
CA TRP A 162 -8.57 11.93 -0.87
C TRP A 162 -8.72 11.91 -2.39
N GLY A 163 -8.28 12.97 -3.07
CA GLY A 163 -8.19 13.04 -4.53
C GLY A 163 -7.07 12.18 -5.11
N PHE A 164 -7.19 11.81 -6.39
CA PHE A 164 -6.21 10.95 -7.07
C PHE A 164 -4.93 11.69 -7.49
N ASP A 165 -5.03 13.00 -7.70
CA ASP A 165 -3.95 13.85 -8.21
C ASP A 165 -2.77 14.03 -7.21
N ASP A 166 -2.98 13.75 -5.92
CA ASP A 166 -2.00 14.02 -4.85
C ASP A 166 -0.64 13.39 -5.09
N ILE A 167 -0.59 12.14 -5.58
CA ILE A 167 0.67 11.44 -5.83
C ILE A 167 1.52 12.17 -6.87
N GLY A 168 0.88 12.59 -7.96
CA GLY A 168 1.53 13.20 -9.12
C GLY A 168 1.87 14.67 -8.87
N GLU A 169 0.88 15.48 -8.49
CA GLU A 169 1.04 16.93 -8.36
C GLU A 169 2.04 17.33 -7.28
N GLN A 170 2.14 16.53 -6.23
CA GLN A 170 2.98 16.85 -5.08
C GLN A 170 4.32 16.10 -5.10
N GLY A 171 4.62 15.42 -6.20
CA GLY A 171 5.90 14.76 -6.40
C GLY A 171 6.24 13.73 -5.32
N ARG A 172 5.22 13.04 -4.77
CA ARG A 172 5.37 12.09 -3.64
C ARG A 172 6.44 11.04 -3.89
N LEU A 173 6.60 10.68 -5.15
CA LEU A 173 7.46 9.58 -5.61
C LEU A 173 8.72 10.08 -6.33
N LEU A 174 9.03 11.38 -6.32
CA LEU A 174 10.21 11.94 -7.02
C LEU A 174 11.53 11.34 -6.50
N ALA A 175 11.64 11.15 -5.19
CA ALA A 175 12.83 10.61 -4.53
C ALA A 175 12.61 9.16 -4.07
N PHE A 176 11.94 8.35 -4.89
CA PHE A 176 11.64 6.96 -4.53
C PHE A 176 12.94 6.12 -4.40
N PRO A 177 13.12 5.32 -3.34
CA PRO A 177 14.34 4.53 -3.15
C PRO A 177 14.44 3.36 -4.15
N ASP A 178 15.60 3.21 -4.78
CA ASP A 178 15.81 2.24 -5.87
C ASP A 178 15.73 0.77 -5.41
N GLN A 179 15.91 0.50 -4.11
CA GLN A 179 15.80 -0.83 -3.52
C GLN A 179 14.36 -1.34 -3.36
N VAL A 180 13.37 -0.46 -3.52
CA VAL A 180 11.95 -0.81 -3.37
C VAL A 180 11.45 -1.52 -4.62
N THR A 181 10.91 -2.73 -4.44
CA THR A 181 10.40 -3.57 -5.53
C THR A 181 8.89 -3.68 -5.57
N HIS A 182 8.20 -3.31 -4.48
CA HIS A 182 6.75 -3.37 -4.35
C HIS A 182 6.21 -1.97 -4.01
N LEU A 183 5.27 -1.50 -4.83
CA LEU A 183 4.53 -0.27 -4.58
C LEU A 183 3.03 -0.58 -4.54
N ASP A 184 2.41 -0.29 -3.41
CA ASP A 184 0.96 -0.38 -3.24
C ASP A 184 0.37 1.02 -3.07
N VAL A 185 -0.67 1.32 -3.84
CA VAL A 185 -1.44 2.57 -3.72
C VAL A 185 -2.91 2.19 -3.55
N ARG A 186 -3.54 2.68 -2.50
CA ARG A 186 -4.94 2.35 -2.20
C ARG A 186 -5.73 3.61 -1.89
N PHE A 187 -6.82 3.81 -2.62
CA PHE A 187 -7.80 4.85 -2.35
C PHE A 187 -9.05 4.24 -1.72
N THR A 188 -9.46 4.78 -0.58
CA THR A 188 -10.66 4.36 0.13
C THR A 188 -11.59 5.54 0.38
N PHE A 189 -12.89 5.33 0.21
CA PHE A 189 -13.92 6.33 0.50
C PHE A 189 -14.84 5.77 1.59
N THR A 190 -14.67 6.26 2.82
CA THR A 190 -15.11 5.53 4.03
C THR A 190 -16.61 5.67 4.35
N THR A 191 -17.29 6.62 3.71
CA THR A 191 -18.74 6.83 3.91
C THR A 191 -19.46 6.75 2.58
N ARG A 192 -20.77 6.45 2.59
CA ARG A 192 -21.59 6.44 1.37
C ARG A 192 -21.49 7.74 0.57
N LYS A 193 -21.58 8.88 1.26
CA LYS A 193 -21.43 10.21 0.65
C LYS A 193 -20.08 10.36 -0.05
N TYR A 194 -19.00 9.89 0.58
CA TYR A 194 -17.66 9.93 -0.03
C TYR A 194 -17.50 8.90 -1.14
N ALA A 195 -18.16 7.75 -1.08
CA ALA A 195 -18.14 6.77 -2.15
C ALA A 195 -18.81 7.31 -3.42
N GLU A 196 -19.96 7.99 -3.28
CA GLU A 196 -20.64 8.67 -4.40
C GLU A 196 -19.76 9.77 -5.00
N LEU A 197 -19.09 10.57 -4.16
CA LEU A 197 -18.15 11.58 -4.63
C LEU A 197 -16.90 10.95 -5.28
N GLY A 198 -16.34 9.90 -4.70
CA GLY A 198 -15.22 9.16 -5.27
C GLY A 198 -15.56 8.57 -6.65
N ALA A 199 -16.79 8.10 -6.84
CA ALA A 199 -17.28 7.67 -8.15
C ALA A 199 -17.34 8.83 -9.15
N ALA A 200 -17.82 10.01 -8.75
CA ALA A 200 -17.79 11.21 -9.59
C ALA A 200 -16.34 11.62 -9.94
N LEU A 201 -15.43 11.63 -8.95
CA LEU A 201 -14.03 11.96 -9.15
C LEU A 201 -13.33 10.99 -10.10
N ARG A 202 -13.66 9.70 -10.08
CA ARG A 202 -13.09 8.74 -11.05
C ARG A 202 -13.51 9.06 -12.48
N LYS A 203 -14.76 9.48 -12.67
CA LYS A 203 -15.31 9.84 -13.99
C LYS A 203 -14.70 11.14 -14.52
N ASP A 204 -14.46 12.10 -13.63
CA ASP A 204 -13.93 13.41 -13.98
C ASP A 204 -12.40 13.47 -13.96
N TYR A 205 -11.74 12.40 -13.49
CA TYR A 205 -10.28 12.30 -13.52
C TYR A 205 -9.82 12.29 -14.97
N TYR A 206 -8.90 13.21 -15.28
CA TYR A 206 -8.25 13.25 -16.57
C TYR A 206 -6.76 13.12 -16.35
N ARG A 207 -6.16 12.24 -17.16
CA ARG A 207 -4.72 12.03 -17.18
C ARG A 207 -3.97 13.36 -17.33
N ARG A 208 -3.21 13.76 -16.31
CA ARG A 208 -2.28 14.90 -16.39
C ARG A 208 -0.91 14.33 -16.64
N TRP A 209 -0.45 14.38 -17.89
CA TRP A 209 0.84 13.83 -18.27
C TRP A 209 1.99 14.60 -17.60
N HIS A 210 2.33 14.21 -16.37
CA HIS A 210 3.50 14.66 -15.64
C HIS A 210 4.60 13.60 -15.81
N ALA A 211 5.41 13.77 -16.86
CA ALA A 211 6.46 12.82 -17.27
C ALA A 211 7.66 12.71 -16.31
N ALA A 212 7.54 13.12 -15.05
CA ALA A 212 8.70 13.34 -14.19
C ALA A 212 9.15 12.11 -13.40
N THR A 213 8.24 11.18 -13.09
CA THR A 213 8.56 10.08 -12.16
C THR A 213 8.81 8.77 -12.91
N HIS A 214 10.02 8.24 -12.76
CA HIS A 214 10.39 6.90 -13.22
C HIS A 214 10.72 6.02 -12.01
N LEU A 215 10.07 4.86 -11.93
CA LEU A 215 10.19 3.91 -10.83
C LEU A 215 10.71 2.55 -11.34
N PRO A 216 11.93 2.50 -11.92
CA PRO A 216 12.43 1.29 -12.58
C PRO A 216 12.72 0.14 -11.62
N GLY A 217 12.85 0.41 -10.31
CA GLY A 217 13.02 -0.64 -9.28
C GLY A 217 11.74 -1.43 -8.99
N VAL A 218 10.56 -0.85 -9.27
CA VAL A 218 9.26 -1.43 -8.93
C VAL A 218 8.91 -2.55 -9.92
N ARG A 219 8.76 -3.77 -9.37
CA ARG A 219 8.37 -4.98 -10.10
C ARG A 219 6.94 -5.41 -9.79
N HIS A 220 6.44 -5.02 -8.63
CA HIS A 220 5.08 -5.34 -8.19
C HIS A 220 4.35 -4.03 -7.92
N LEU A 221 3.34 -3.75 -8.73
CA LEU A 221 2.49 -2.57 -8.59
C LEU A 221 1.08 -3.02 -8.23
N SER A 222 0.53 -2.49 -7.14
CA SER A 222 -0.89 -2.65 -6.81
C SER A 222 -1.54 -1.29 -6.72
N VAL A 223 -2.67 -1.10 -7.41
CA VAL A 223 -3.43 0.15 -7.39
C VAL A 223 -4.91 -0.17 -7.17
N TYR A 224 -5.46 0.26 -6.04
CA TYR A 224 -6.85 -0.01 -5.67
C TYR A 224 -7.63 1.29 -5.50
N GLY A 225 -8.89 1.29 -5.91
CA GLY A 225 -9.84 2.38 -5.74
C GLY A 225 -9.62 3.56 -6.68
N ALA A 226 -8.71 3.47 -7.65
CA ALA A 226 -8.32 4.54 -8.56
C ALA A 226 -9.02 4.44 -9.94
N PRO A 227 -9.10 5.53 -10.73
CA PRO A 227 -9.56 5.47 -12.12
C PRO A 227 -8.51 4.82 -13.05
N ALA A 228 -8.94 4.31 -14.20
CA ALA A 228 -8.08 3.62 -15.16
C ALA A 228 -6.94 4.49 -15.71
N ASP A 229 -7.18 5.78 -15.88
CA ASP A 229 -6.17 6.76 -16.29
C ASP A 229 -5.03 6.86 -15.26
N PHE A 230 -5.35 6.90 -13.97
CA PHE A 230 -4.36 6.89 -12.89
C PHE A 230 -3.58 5.57 -12.87
N VAL A 231 -4.26 4.43 -13.01
CA VAL A 231 -3.59 3.11 -13.10
C VAL A 231 -2.61 3.10 -14.27
N SER A 232 -3.02 3.64 -15.42
CA SER A 232 -2.17 3.75 -16.60
C SER A 232 -0.93 4.62 -16.38
N GLU A 233 -1.06 5.73 -15.65
CA GLU A 233 0.08 6.58 -15.26
C GLU A 233 1.06 5.84 -14.33
N MET A 234 0.54 5.11 -13.35
CA MET A 234 1.37 4.32 -12.43
C MET A 234 2.09 3.18 -13.14
N VAL A 235 1.40 2.45 -14.02
CA VAL A 235 2.01 1.39 -14.84
C VAL A 235 3.08 1.95 -15.77
N TRP A 236 2.86 3.13 -16.35
CA TRP A 236 3.85 3.79 -17.20
C TRP A 236 5.09 4.22 -16.40
N SER A 237 4.89 4.72 -15.18
CA SER A 237 5.99 5.10 -14.27
C SER A 237 6.81 3.88 -13.83
N CYS A 238 6.18 2.71 -13.68
CA CYS A 238 6.80 1.45 -13.29
C CYS A 238 7.17 0.60 -14.52
N SER A 239 8.11 1.07 -15.34
CA SER A 239 8.45 0.45 -16.64
C SER A 239 8.93 -1.01 -16.58
N ASN A 240 9.37 -1.48 -15.41
CA ASN A 240 9.83 -2.85 -15.16
C ASN A 240 8.83 -3.68 -14.35
N ALA A 241 7.58 -3.22 -14.22
CA ALA A 241 6.54 -3.98 -13.53
C ALA A 241 6.39 -5.37 -14.16
N GLU A 242 6.42 -6.40 -13.34
CA GLU A 242 6.20 -7.80 -13.68
C GLU A 242 4.76 -8.22 -13.34
N THR A 243 4.22 -7.68 -12.24
CA THR A 243 2.85 -7.93 -11.80
C THR A 243 2.13 -6.61 -11.55
N VAL A 244 0.92 -6.47 -12.08
CA VAL A 244 0.04 -5.32 -11.87
C VAL A 244 -1.24 -5.82 -11.24
N HIS A 245 -1.60 -5.32 -10.06
CA HIS A 245 -2.83 -5.70 -9.36
C HIS A 245 -3.76 -4.49 -9.26
N LEU A 246 -5.04 -4.70 -9.59
CA LEU A 246 -6.07 -3.67 -9.58
C LEU A 246 -7.39 -4.20 -9.01
N ASP A 247 -8.31 -3.31 -8.68
CA ASP A 247 -9.67 -3.72 -8.29
C ASP A 247 -10.58 -3.91 -9.50
N GLY A 248 -11.70 -4.59 -9.29
CA GLY A 248 -12.73 -4.78 -10.32
C GLY A 248 -13.47 -3.52 -10.76
N LEU A 249 -13.12 -2.34 -10.23
CA LEU A 249 -13.74 -1.06 -10.62
C LEU A 249 -13.06 -0.42 -11.83
N THR A 250 -11.89 -0.93 -12.23
CA THR A 250 -11.09 -0.36 -13.31
C THR A 250 -11.43 -1.03 -14.64
N PRO A 251 -12.04 -0.32 -15.63
CA PRO A 251 -12.26 -0.87 -16.96
C PRO A 251 -10.93 -1.16 -17.65
N LEU A 252 -10.72 -2.40 -18.10
CA LEU A 252 -9.46 -2.82 -18.70
C LEU A 252 -9.23 -2.20 -20.08
N ASP A 253 -10.29 -1.81 -20.77
CA ASP A 253 -10.20 -1.23 -22.11
C ASP A 253 -9.86 0.27 -22.11
N GLU A 254 -9.89 0.91 -20.95
CA GLU A 254 -9.38 2.25 -20.71
C GLU A 254 -7.88 2.23 -20.38
N LEU A 255 -7.31 1.07 -20.02
CA LEU A 255 -5.89 0.95 -19.72
C LEU A 255 -5.01 1.10 -20.96
N ILE A 256 -3.86 1.74 -20.77
CA ILE A 256 -2.81 1.76 -21.79
C ILE A 256 -2.18 0.37 -21.97
N ALA A 257 -1.54 0.16 -23.12
CA ALA A 257 -0.73 -1.04 -23.33
C ALA A 257 0.35 -1.17 -22.26
N PHE A 258 0.41 -2.33 -21.62
CA PHE A 258 1.34 -2.60 -20.55
C PHE A 258 2.79 -2.74 -21.05
N PRO A 259 3.78 -2.51 -20.16
CA PRO A 259 5.17 -2.82 -20.42
C PRO A 259 5.37 -4.29 -20.82
N ALA A 260 6.41 -4.55 -21.61
CA ALA A 260 6.76 -5.90 -22.08
C ALA A 260 7.11 -6.88 -20.94
N THR A 261 7.42 -6.35 -19.76
CA THR A 261 7.79 -7.09 -18.55
C THR A 261 6.59 -7.64 -17.80
N VAL A 262 5.38 -7.10 -18.01
CA VAL A 262 4.19 -7.53 -17.29
C VAL A 262 3.82 -8.95 -17.73
N ARG A 263 3.87 -9.87 -16.77
CA ARG A 263 3.48 -11.27 -16.93
C ARG A 263 2.17 -11.60 -16.22
N GLU A 264 1.76 -10.78 -15.27
CA GLU A 264 0.54 -11.01 -14.50
C GLU A 264 -0.25 -9.72 -14.32
N LEU A 265 -1.55 -9.81 -14.60
CA LEU A 265 -2.56 -8.85 -14.21
C LEU A 265 -3.48 -9.49 -13.17
N GLY A 266 -3.44 -9.00 -11.93
CA GLY A 266 -4.38 -9.39 -10.87
C GLY A 266 -5.60 -8.46 -10.85
N VAL A 267 -6.81 -9.00 -10.89
CA VAL A 267 -8.08 -8.27 -10.77
C VAL A 267 -8.80 -8.73 -9.51
N HIS A 268 -8.98 -7.84 -8.54
CA HIS A 268 -9.57 -8.16 -7.24
C HIS A 268 -11.01 -7.64 -7.15
N MET A 269 -11.99 -8.54 -7.05
CA MET A 269 -13.42 -8.20 -7.02
C MET A 269 -14.09 -8.45 -5.65
N GLY A 270 -13.33 -8.95 -4.67
CA GLY A 270 -13.87 -9.32 -3.36
C GLY A 270 -14.64 -10.64 -3.39
N PRO A 271 -15.31 -11.02 -2.29
CA PRO A 271 -15.89 -12.36 -2.12
C PRO A 271 -17.19 -12.57 -2.91
N THR A 272 -17.67 -11.58 -3.66
CA THR A 272 -18.94 -11.67 -4.38
C THR A 272 -18.81 -12.60 -5.60
N PRO A 273 -19.86 -13.40 -5.91
CA PRO A 273 -19.89 -14.19 -7.13
C PRO A 273 -19.72 -13.30 -8.37
N LEU A 274 -18.87 -13.72 -9.29
CA LEU A 274 -18.60 -12.99 -10.53
C LEU A 274 -19.68 -13.30 -11.57
N ARG A 275 -20.45 -12.28 -11.96
CA ARG A 275 -21.55 -12.39 -12.94
C ARG A 275 -21.07 -12.03 -14.34
N ARG A 276 -21.87 -12.41 -15.34
CA ARG A 276 -21.65 -11.98 -16.73
C ARG A 276 -21.52 -10.46 -16.89
N SER A 277 -22.38 -9.68 -16.22
CA SER A 277 -22.33 -8.21 -16.27
C SER A 277 -20.98 -7.67 -15.85
N ASP A 278 -20.40 -8.23 -14.80
CA ASP A 278 -19.13 -7.78 -14.22
C ASP A 278 -17.98 -8.02 -15.22
N ILE A 279 -18.00 -9.17 -15.90
CA ILE A 279 -17.03 -9.52 -16.95
C ILE A 279 -17.17 -8.60 -18.18
N GLU A 280 -18.41 -8.25 -18.54
CA GLU A 280 -18.69 -7.35 -19.66
C GLU A 280 -18.24 -5.91 -19.35
N GLU A 281 -18.45 -5.45 -18.11
CA GLU A 281 -18.01 -4.14 -17.62
C GLU A 281 -16.49 -3.96 -17.61
N TRP A 282 -15.71 -5.05 -17.54
CA TRP A 282 -14.25 -4.96 -17.68
C TRP A 282 -13.79 -4.49 -19.06
N GLY A 283 -14.63 -4.58 -20.10
CA GLY A 283 -14.21 -4.28 -21.46
C GLY A 283 -13.10 -5.21 -21.98
N LEU A 284 -12.94 -6.40 -21.41
CA LEU A 284 -11.81 -7.30 -21.65
C LEU A 284 -11.51 -7.55 -23.14
N LYS A 285 -12.55 -7.77 -23.95
CA LYS A 285 -12.41 -7.96 -25.41
C LYS A 285 -11.75 -6.74 -26.06
N THR A 286 -12.29 -5.56 -25.78
CA THR A 286 -11.80 -4.29 -26.31
C THR A 286 -10.36 -4.04 -25.86
N ALA A 287 -10.04 -4.33 -24.60
CA ALA A 287 -8.69 -4.21 -24.04
C ALA A 287 -7.67 -5.07 -24.79
N LEU A 288 -8.01 -6.34 -25.04
CA LEU A 288 -7.18 -7.29 -25.78
C LEU A 288 -7.01 -6.85 -27.24
N GLU A 289 -8.08 -6.41 -27.90
CA GLU A 289 -8.06 -5.89 -29.28
C GLU A 289 -7.20 -4.63 -29.42
N LYS A 290 -7.24 -3.72 -28.43
CA LYS A 290 -6.37 -2.54 -28.34
C LYS A 290 -4.91 -2.90 -28.04
N GLY A 291 -4.63 -4.16 -27.70
CA GLY A 291 -3.29 -4.65 -27.46
C GLY A 291 -2.77 -4.38 -26.05
N LEU A 292 -3.62 -4.52 -25.03
CA LEU A 292 -3.25 -4.43 -23.61
C LEU A 292 -1.93 -5.16 -23.30
N PHE A 293 -1.74 -6.36 -23.88
CA PHE A 293 -0.54 -7.18 -23.72
C PHE A 293 0.30 -7.31 -25.00
N LYS A 294 0.12 -6.44 -26.00
CA LYS A 294 0.80 -6.55 -27.31
C LYS A 294 2.33 -6.58 -27.22
N ARG A 295 2.91 -6.01 -26.15
CA ARG A 295 4.35 -5.94 -25.92
C ARG A 295 4.91 -7.08 -25.09
N ALA A 296 4.07 -7.85 -24.40
CA ALA A 296 4.51 -8.89 -23.48
C ALA A 296 5.13 -10.07 -24.25
N ARG A 297 6.17 -10.68 -23.67
CA ARG A 297 6.99 -11.65 -24.42
C ARG A 297 6.26 -12.98 -24.67
N THR A 298 5.71 -13.68 -23.69
CA THR A 298 4.73 -14.79 -23.85
C THR A 298 4.33 -15.23 -22.45
N GLY A 299 3.22 -15.95 -22.28
CA GLY A 299 2.84 -16.51 -20.97
C GLY A 299 2.29 -15.46 -20.01
N VAL A 300 1.50 -14.52 -20.54
CA VAL A 300 0.75 -13.56 -19.73
C VAL A 300 -0.43 -14.26 -19.08
N ARG A 301 -0.66 -14.00 -17.80
CA ARG A 301 -1.85 -14.44 -17.09
C ARG A 301 -2.66 -13.27 -16.52
N ILE A 302 -3.98 -13.41 -16.58
CA ILE A 302 -4.94 -12.59 -15.83
C ILE A 302 -5.45 -13.46 -14.69
N VAL A 303 -5.21 -13.04 -13.46
CA VAL A 303 -5.69 -13.72 -12.25
C VAL A 303 -6.85 -12.92 -11.69
N VAL A 304 -8.04 -13.51 -11.66
CA VAL A 304 -9.23 -12.86 -11.08
C VAL A 304 -9.51 -13.46 -9.72
N SER A 305 -9.40 -12.63 -8.69
CA SER A 305 -9.73 -12.96 -7.30
C SER A 305 -11.17 -12.54 -7.01
N SER A 306 -12.08 -13.51 -6.99
CA SER A 306 -13.51 -13.27 -6.75
C SER A 306 -14.18 -14.44 -6.01
N GLY A 307 -15.46 -14.30 -5.66
CA GLY A 307 -16.31 -15.46 -5.40
C GLY A 307 -16.47 -16.36 -6.64
N SER A 308 -17.27 -17.42 -6.53
CA SER A 308 -17.48 -18.37 -7.63
C SER A 308 -17.98 -17.67 -8.91
N PRO A 309 -17.31 -17.87 -10.06
CA PRO A 309 -17.72 -17.23 -11.30
C PRO A 309 -18.87 -17.98 -11.97
N GLU A 310 -19.71 -17.25 -12.69
CA GLU A 310 -20.71 -17.84 -13.58
C GLU A 310 -20.02 -18.66 -14.68
N ALA A 311 -20.24 -19.98 -14.68
CA ALA A 311 -19.46 -20.92 -15.50
C ALA A 311 -19.48 -20.60 -17.01
N VAL A 312 -20.63 -20.21 -17.56
CA VAL A 312 -20.77 -19.91 -18.99
C VAL A 312 -20.01 -18.63 -19.35
N ALA A 313 -20.22 -17.56 -18.59
CA ALA A 313 -19.56 -16.28 -18.82
C ALA A 313 -18.04 -16.37 -18.64
N TRP A 314 -17.59 -17.14 -17.64
CA TRP A 314 -16.17 -17.41 -17.41
C TRP A 314 -15.53 -18.19 -18.55
N GLU A 315 -16.21 -19.22 -19.07
CA GLU A 315 -15.71 -20.00 -20.20
C GLU A 315 -15.63 -19.16 -21.48
N ASP A 316 -16.58 -18.25 -21.70
CA ASP A 316 -16.53 -17.28 -22.80
C ASP A 316 -15.32 -16.36 -22.68
N ALA A 317 -15.08 -15.78 -21.50
CA ALA A 317 -13.92 -14.93 -21.22
C ALA A 317 -12.60 -15.69 -21.38
N ARG A 318 -12.54 -16.94 -20.90
CA ARG A 318 -11.35 -17.80 -21.03
C ARG A 318 -11.03 -18.09 -22.49
N ARG A 319 -12.04 -18.48 -23.29
CA ARG A 319 -11.89 -18.70 -24.74
C ARG A 319 -11.44 -17.43 -25.47
N LEU A 320 -11.93 -16.27 -25.05
CA LEU A 320 -11.49 -14.99 -25.56
C LEU A 320 -10.00 -14.75 -25.26
N CYS A 321 -9.56 -14.87 -24.01
CA CYS A 321 -8.16 -14.70 -23.61
C CYS A 321 -7.20 -15.65 -24.36
N GLN A 322 -7.61 -16.91 -24.57
CA GLN A 322 -6.82 -17.91 -25.30
C GLN A 322 -6.51 -17.47 -26.74
N ARG A 323 -7.42 -16.76 -27.43
CA ARG A 323 -7.16 -16.22 -28.79
C ARG A 323 -6.03 -15.22 -28.83
N TYR A 324 -5.72 -14.59 -27.70
CA TYR A 324 -4.65 -13.62 -27.53
C TYR A 324 -3.42 -14.19 -26.80
N ASN A 325 -3.34 -15.52 -26.62
CA ASN A 325 -2.30 -16.20 -25.84
C ASN A 325 -2.20 -15.70 -24.38
N VAL A 326 -3.34 -15.35 -23.79
CA VAL A 326 -3.45 -14.94 -22.38
C VAL A 326 -4.14 -16.06 -21.60
N GLU A 327 -3.55 -16.45 -20.49
CA GLU A 327 -4.15 -17.38 -19.54
C GLU A 327 -5.12 -16.63 -18.62
N LEU A 328 -6.34 -17.13 -18.45
CA LEU A 328 -7.31 -16.57 -17.49
C LEU A 328 -7.48 -17.57 -16.34
N VAL A 329 -7.08 -17.15 -15.13
CA VAL A 329 -7.06 -17.96 -13.91
C VAL A 329 -8.04 -17.37 -12.90
N HIS A 330 -8.84 -18.22 -12.27
CA HIS A 330 -9.70 -17.83 -11.15
C HIS A 330 -9.03 -18.20 -9.83
N SER A 331 -9.09 -17.29 -8.86
CA SER A 331 -8.69 -17.49 -7.48
C SER A 331 -9.87 -17.14 -6.57
N LEU A 332 -10.10 -17.95 -5.54
CA LEU A 332 -11.08 -17.61 -4.50
C LEU A 332 -10.52 -16.47 -3.63
N ALA A 333 -11.34 -15.44 -3.42
CA ALA A 333 -11.03 -14.25 -2.62
C ALA A 333 -11.36 -14.44 -1.13
#